data_AF-A0A6N6P8T1-F1
#
_entry.id   AF-A0A6N6P8T1-F1
#
_cell.length_a   1.000
_cell.length_b   1.000
_cell.length_c   1.000
_cell.angle_alpha   90.00
_cell.angle_beta   90.00
_cell.angle_gamma   90.00
#
_symmetry.space_group_name_H-M   'P 1'
#
loop_
_entity.id
_entity.type
_entity.pdbx_description
1 polymer ?
#
loop_
_entity_poly.entity_id
_entity_poly.type
_entity_poly.pdbx_seq_one_letter_code
_entity_poly.pdbx_strand_id
1 'polypeptide(L)'
;MVPLLAVLHLTGSLTVARASETNAAPAPEIISSNASKIDLPVPVGEPVKGIKIPQYDEQGNLTMNLTAGVARKLDERQVELTKLKVQFNDKEQKQIIVEIPHSMLDLETKKLIADSETVISREDFEITGQTAEFDTVARQGIFKGHVRASFRNDNSPILPSSR
;
A
#
# COMPACT_ATOMS: atom_id res chain seq x y z
N MET A 1 3.55 -22.90 -15.49
CA MET A 1 2.56 -21.91 -15.03
C MET A 1 3.35 -20.78 -14.39
N VAL A 2 3.50 -19.62 -15.03
CA VAL A 2 4.35 -18.52 -14.53
C VAL A 2 3.51 -17.62 -13.63
N PRO A 3 3.92 -17.31 -12.39
CA PRO A 3 3.17 -16.40 -11.52
C PRO A 3 3.24 -14.96 -12.07
N LEU A 4 2.09 -14.30 -12.10
CA LEU A 4 1.95 -12.90 -12.50
C LEU A 4 2.28 -12.01 -11.28
N LEU A 5 3.29 -11.15 -11.38
CA LEU A 5 3.65 -10.22 -10.31
C LEU A 5 3.12 -8.82 -10.65
N ALA A 6 2.26 -8.28 -9.80
CA ALA A 6 1.72 -6.93 -9.93
C ALA A 6 2.47 -5.98 -8.99
N VAL A 7 3.13 -4.97 -9.57
CA VAL A 7 3.84 -3.91 -8.84
C VAL A 7 3.02 -2.63 -8.94
N LEU A 8 2.56 -2.10 -7.81
CA LEU A 8 1.87 -0.82 -7.73
C LEU A 8 2.83 0.24 -7.18
N HIS A 9 3.06 1.29 -7.95
CA HIS A 9 3.69 2.50 -7.44
C HIS A 9 2.59 3.40 -6.88
N LEU A 10 2.72 3.86 -5.63
CA LEU A 10 1.78 4.80 -4.98
C LEU A 10 1.77 6.19 -5.66
N THR A 11 2.56 6.36 -6.73
CA THR A 11 2.49 7.48 -7.67
C THR A 11 1.50 7.25 -8.83
N GLY A 12 0.66 6.21 -8.73
CA GLY A 12 -0.47 5.96 -9.65
C GLY A 12 -0.12 5.17 -10.91
N SER A 13 0.94 4.34 -10.89
CA SER A 13 1.30 3.52 -12.06
C SER A 13 1.44 2.04 -11.67
N LEU A 14 0.61 1.21 -12.29
CA LEU A 14 0.62 -0.24 -12.16
C LEU A 14 1.50 -0.82 -13.28
N THR A 15 2.53 -1.58 -12.92
CA THR A 15 3.36 -2.33 -13.87
C THR A 15 3.18 -3.82 -13.61
N VAL A 16 2.77 -4.56 -14.64
CA VAL A 16 2.71 -6.03 -14.62
C VAL A 16 4.01 -6.57 -15.20
N ALA A 17 4.80 -7.28 -14.39
CA ALA A 17 6.09 -7.83 -14.82
C ALA A 17 6.02 -9.37 -14.98
N ARG A 18 6.60 -9.89 -16.06
CA ARG A 18 6.87 -11.32 -16.25
C ARG A 18 8.26 -11.65 -15.72
N ALA A 19 8.36 -12.64 -14.84
CA ALA A 19 9.63 -13.09 -14.28
C ALA A 19 10.46 -13.85 -15.33
N SER A 20 11.68 -13.36 -15.58
CA SER A 20 12.78 -14.10 -16.19
C SER A 20 13.96 -14.03 -15.22
N GLU A 21 14.40 -15.18 -14.71
CA GLU A 21 15.66 -15.31 -13.95
C GLU A 21 16.87 -15.09 -14.87
N THR A 22 17.81 -14.22 -14.47
CA THR A 22 19.28 -14.46 -14.45
C THR A 22 20.07 -13.17 -14.17
N ASN A 23 21.01 -13.30 -13.22
CA ASN A 23 22.23 -12.53 -12.92
C ASN A 23 22.22 -11.26 -12.06
N ALA A 24 22.84 -11.43 -10.88
CA ALA A 24 23.84 -10.60 -10.19
C ALA A 24 23.61 -9.07 -10.07
N ALA A 25 23.49 -8.67 -8.81
CA ALA A 25 23.35 -7.30 -8.31
C ALA A 25 24.48 -6.35 -8.72
N PRO A 26 24.13 -5.05 -8.81
CA PRO A 26 24.85 -4.01 -8.09
C PRO A 26 24.03 -3.60 -6.86
N ALA A 27 24.72 -3.36 -5.74
CA ALA A 27 24.14 -2.81 -4.52
C ALA A 27 23.40 -1.49 -4.82
N PRO A 28 22.20 -1.25 -4.25
CA PRO A 28 21.54 0.03 -4.45
C PRO A 28 22.30 1.10 -3.66
N GLU A 29 22.83 2.07 -4.39
CA GLU A 29 23.25 3.35 -3.86
C GLU A 29 22.09 3.94 -3.04
N ILE A 30 22.38 4.29 -1.78
CA ILE A 30 21.43 4.85 -0.84
C ILE A 30 21.02 6.24 -1.35
N ILE A 31 19.93 6.30 -2.09
CA ILE A 31 19.19 7.54 -2.28
C ILE A 31 18.40 7.76 -0.99
N SER A 32 19.03 8.47 -0.06
CA SER A 32 18.42 8.94 1.17
C SER A 32 17.32 9.96 0.84
N SER A 33 16.16 9.47 0.40
CA SER A 33 14.93 10.23 0.49
C SER A 33 14.55 10.29 1.97
N ASN A 34 14.44 11.50 2.51
CA ASN A 34 14.02 11.74 3.89
C ASN A 34 12.53 11.39 4.05
N ALA A 35 12.17 10.12 3.88
CA ALA A 35 10.87 9.60 4.25
C ALA A 35 10.76 9.73 5.78
N SER A 36 9.89 10.64 6.21
CA SER A 36 9.65 10.96 7.61
C SER A 36 9.46 9.66 8.38
N LYS A 37 10.32 9.44 9.38
CA LYS A 37 10.27 8.28 10.27
C LYS A 37 8.83 8.13 10.78
N ILE A 38 8.16 7.01 10.45
CA ILE A 38 6.87 6.66 11.08
C ILE A 38 7.16 6.51 12.57
N ASP A 39 6.80 7.53 13.35
CA ASP A 39 6.90 7.53 14.80
C ASP A 39 5.55 7.08 15.36
N LEU A 40 5.53 5.89 15.96
CA LEU A 40 4.33 5.26 16.47
C LEU A 40 4.32 5.36 18.00
N PRO A 41 3.45 6.17 18.61
CA PRO A 41 3.36 6.29 20.07
C PRO A 41 2.59 5.10 20.66
N VAL A 42 3.09 3.88 20.42
CA VAL A 42 2.49 2.63 20.89
C VAL A 42 3.44 1.99 21.90
N PRO A 43 3.03 1.83 23.17
CA PRO A 43 3.82 1.10 24.16
C PRO A 43 4.00 -0.35 23.72
N VAL A 44 5.15 -0.93 24.04
CA VAL A 44 5.41 -2.35 23.74
C VAL A 44 4.42 -3.22 24.52
N GLY A 45 3.84 -4.21 23.85
CA GLY A 45 2.94 -5.21 24.43
C GLY A 45 1.47 -4.78 24.57
N GLU A 46 1.18 -3.47 24.65
CA GLU A 46 -0.18 -2.96 24.85
C GLU A 46 -0.89 -2.62 23.53
N PRO A 47 -2.11 -3.13 23.28
CA PRO A 47 -2.87 -2.78 22.10
C PRO A 47 -3.47 -1.38 22.23
N VAL A 48 -3.13 -0.50 21.28
CA VAL A 48 -3.70 0.84 21.13
C VAL A 48 -4.80 0.80 20.06
N LYS A 49 -5.98 1.32 20.37
CA LYS A 49 -7.13 1.32 19.45
C LYS A 49 -7.24 2.65 18.71
N GLY A 50 -7.64 2.60 17.44
CA GLY A 50 -7.99 3.77 16.64
C GLY A 50 -6.84 4.73 16.38
N ILE A 51 -5.63 4.22 16.15
CA ILE A 51 -4.48 5.06 15.84
C ILE A 51 -4.64 5.69 14.45
N LYS A 52 -4.26 6.96 14.34
CA LYS A 52 -4.18 7.69 13.08
C LYS A 52 -2.81 8.33 12.94
N ILE A 53 -2.13 8.07 11.84
CA ILE A 53 -0.77 8.53 11.56
C ILE A 53 -0.80 9.32 10.25
N PRO A 54 -0.82 10.66 10.33
CA PRO A 54 -0.64 11.48 9.14
C PRO A 54 0.82 11.42 8.66
N GLN A 55 1.01 11.54 7.36
CA GLN A 55 2.33 11.62 6.72
C GLN A 55 2.37 12.89 5.88
N TYR A 56 3.41 13.70 6.10
CA TYR A 56 3.57 14.99 5.46
C TYR A 56 4.76 14.96 4.49
N ASP A 57 4.73 15.77 3.44
CA ASP A 57 5.90 16.06 2.62
C ASP A 57 6.82 17.12 3.27
N GLU A 58 7.92 17.44 2.60
CA GLU A 58 8.90 18.43 3.04
C GLU A 58 8.31 19.85 3.14
N GLN A 59 7.23 20.12 2.42
CA GLN A 59 6.50 21.39 2.44
C GLN A 59 5.42 21.43 3.53
N GLY A 60 5.22 20.33 4.27
CA GLY A 60 4.21 20.20 5.31
C GLY A 60 2.81 19.86 4.81
N ASN A 61 2.64 19.50 3.53
CA ASN A 61 1.36 19.06 3.00
C ASN A 61 1.10 17.61 3.38
N LEU A 62 -0.15 17.30 3.74
CA LEU A 62 -0.58 15.95 4.05
C LEU A 62 -0.58 15.10 2.76
N THR A 63 0.27 14.07 2.72
CA THR A 63 0.39 13.18 1.55
C THR A 63 -0.28 11.83 1.73
N MET A 64 -0.41 11.35 2.98
CA MET A 64 -0.99 10.05 3.28
C MET A 64 -1.52 10.01 4.71
N ASN A 65 -2.58 9.25 4.94
CA ASN A 65 -3.09 8.90 6.27
C ASN A 65 -3.10 7.39 6.44
N LEU A 66 -2.53 6.89 7.52
CA LEU A 66 -2.67 5.52 7.96
C LEU A 66 -3.60 5.50 9.18
N THR A 67 -4.66 4.71 9.14
CA THR A 67 -5.58 4.52 10.27
C THR A 67 -5.67 3.05 10.57
N ALA A 68 -5.35 2.62 11.80
CA ALA A 68 -5.52 1.22 12.20
C ALA A 68 -6.54 1.11 13.32
N GLY A 69 -7.41 0.11 13.22
CA GLY A 69 -8.37 -0.19 14.27
C GLY A 69 -7.68 -0.62 15.57
N VAL A 70 -6.60 -1.40 15.45
CA VAL A 70 -5.69 -1.75 16.55
C VAL A 70 -4.25 -1.70 16.05
N ALA A 71 -3.36 -1.14 16.86
CA ALA A 71 -1.92 -1.23 16.70
C ALA A 71 -1.32 -1.81 17.97
N ARG A 72 -0.44 -2.80 17.83
CA ARG A 72 0.28 -3.40 18.95
C ARG A 72 1.75 -3.50 18.59
N LYS A 73 2.58 -2.76 19.32
CA LYS A 73 4.02 -2.88 19.19
C LYS A 73 4.46 -4.17 19.88
N LEU A 74 4.93 -5.15 19.10
CA LEU A 74 5.32 -6.46 19.62
C LEU A 74 6.68 -6.39 20.32
N ASP A 75 7.59 -5.63 19.71
CA ASP A 75 8.94 -5.37 20.21
C ASP A 75 9.46 -4.02 19.66
N GLU A 76 10.75 -3.73 19.77
CA GLU A 76 11.34 -2.48 19.28
C GLU A 76 11.23 -2.28 17.76
N ARG A 77 11.04 -3.37 17.01
CA ARG A 77 11.08 -3.43 15.56
C ARG A 77 9.72 -3.73 14.94
N GLN A 78 8.91 -4.59 15.52
CA GLN A 78 7.67 -5.08 14.91
C GLN A 78 6.43 -4.44 15.51
N VAL A 79 5.53 -4.00 14.63
CA VAL A 79 4.19 -3.52 15.00
C VAL A 79 3.14 -4.31 14.22
N GLU A 80 2.28 -4.98 14.97
CA GLU A 80 1.07 -5.61 14.45
C GLU A 80 -0.01 -4.53 14.23
N LEU A 81 -0.61 -4.51 13.05
CA LEU A 81 -1.66 -3.56 12.65
C LEU A 81 -2.88 -4.33 12.16
N THR A 82 -4.03 -4.08 12.79
CA THR A 82 -5.31 -4.70 12.45
C THR A 82 -6.30 -3.65 11.95
N LYS A 83 -7.06 -4.00 10.90
CA LYS A 83 -7.99 -3.09 10.20
C LYS A 83 -7.28 -1.81 9.76
N LEU A 84 -6.15 -1.96 9.09
CA LEU A 84 -5.38 -0.85 8.56
C LEU A 84 -6.06 -0.31 7.30
N LYS A 85 -6.24 1.01 7.26
CA LYS A 85 -6.73 1.77 6.12
C LYS A 85 -5.68 2.83 5.77
N VAL A 86 -5.18 2.79 4.55
CA VAL A 86 -4.27 3.80 4.01
C VAL A 86 -5.03 4.64 3.00
N GLN A 87 -4.93 5.96 3.11
CA GLN A 87 -5.60 6.90 2.20
C GLN A 87 -4.58 7.91 1.70
N PHE A 88 -4.53 8.11 0.40
CA PHE A 88 -3.68 9.09 -0.27
C PHE A 88 -4.29 9.48 -1.61
N ASN A 89 -3.81 10.57 -2.20
CA ASN A 89 -4.23 10.99 -3.54
C ASN A 89 -3.15 10.60 -4.55
N ASP A 90 -3.58 10.19 -5.74
CA ASP A 90 -2.67 10.05 -6.87
C ASP A 90 -2.35 11.41 -7.52
N LYS A 91 -1.65 11.37 -8.66
CA LYS A 91 -1.24 12.56 -9.41
C LYS A 91 -2.43 13.36 -9.96
N GLU A 92 -3.56 12.72 -10.18
CA GLU A 92 -4.80 13.35 -10.68
C GLU A 92 -5.70 13.82 -9.52
N GLN A 93 -5.19 13.79 -8.28
CA GLN A 93 -5.94 14.10 -7.06
C GLN A 93 -7.12 13.16 -6.79
N LYS A 94 -7.13 11.98 -7.41
CA LYS A 94 -8.11 10.95 -7.14
C LYS A 94 -7.70 10.19 -5.88
N GLN A 95 -8.65 9.99 -4.99
CA GLN A 95 -8.39 9.29 -3.73
C GLN A 95 -8.20 7.79 -3.97
N ILE A 96 -7.07 7.27 -3.53
CA ILE A 96 -6.81 5.84 -3.42
C ILE A 96 -6.97 5.42 -1.96
N ILE A 97 -7.66 4.30 -1.77
CA ILE A 97 -7.87 3.66 -0.48
C ILE A 97 -7.25 2.27 -0.54
N VAL A 98 -6.45 1.93 0.46
CA VAL A 98 -5.91 0.58 0.67
C VAL A 98 -6.47 0.05 1.98
N GLU A 99 -7.14 -1.09 1.95
CA GLU A 99 -7.71 -1.75 3.12
C GLU A 99 -7.00 -3.09 3.36
N ILE A 100 -6.43 -3.22 4.56
CA ILE A 100 -5.58 -4.33 4.97
C ILE A 100 -6.11 -4.85 6.31
N PRO A 101 -6.77 -6.04 6.34
CA PRO A 101 -7.32 -6.60 7.57
C PRO A 101 -6.27 -6.87 8.66
N HIS A 102 -5.13 -7.42 8.27
CA HIS A 102 -4.02 -7.75 9.15
C HIS A 102 -2.67 -7.53 8.46
N SER A 103 -1.72 -6.96 9.18
CA SER A 103 -0.38 -6.68 8.68
C SER A 103 0.67 -6.50 9.78
N MET A 104 1.93 -6.67 9.41
CA MET A 104 3.10 -6.44 10.25
C MET A 104 3.96 -5.32 9.66
N LEU A 105 4.21 -4.26 10.42
CA LEU A 105 5.15 -3.20 10.07
C LEU A 105 6.48 -3.43 10.76
N ASP A 106 7.54 -3.47 9.97
CA ASP A 106 8.91 -3.42 10.44
C ASP A 106 9.39 -1.97 10.52
N LEU A 107 9.63 -1.47 11.73
CA LEU A 107 10.05 -0.10 12.01
C LEU A 107 11.50 0.18 11.59
N GLU A 108 12.32 -0.84 11.36
CA GLU A 108 13.69 -0.69 10.88
C GLU A 108 13.70 -0.63 9.35
N THR A 109 13.16 -1.67 8.70
CA THR A 109 13.18 -1.77 7.22
C THR A 109 12.09 -0.96 6.54
N LYS A 110 11.12 -0.45 7.30
CA LYS A 110 9.95 0.29 6.80
C LYS A 110 9.07 -0.50 5.84
N LYS A 111 9.15 -1.83 5.93
CA LYS A 111 8.32 -2.76 5.15
C LYS A 111 7.07 -3.12 5.93
N LEU A 112 5.93 -3.02 5.26
CA LEU A 112 4.64 -3.49 5.74
C LEU A 112 4.29 -4.78 5.00
N ILE A 113 4.15 -5.88 5.74
CA ILE A 113 3.73 -7.17 5.20
C ILE A 113 2.26 -7.37 5.53
N ALA A 114 1.41 -7.46 4.50
CA ALA A 114 0.04 -7.91 4.62
C ALA A 114 -0.02 -9.41 4.34
N ASP A 115 -0.33 -10.19 5.37
CA ASP A 115 -0.56 -11.63 5.31
C ASP A 115 -2.05 -11.97 5.11
N SER A 116 -2.86 -10.96 4.78
CA SER A 116 -4.29 -11.05 4.56
C SER A 116 -4.70 -10.37 3.25
N GLU A 117 -5.89 -10.74 2.77
CA GLU A 117 -6.45 -10.19 1.54
C GLU A 117 -6.51 -8.66 1.61
N THR A 118 -5.78 -8.02 0.73
CA THR A 118 -5.62 -6.58 0.66
C THR A 118 -6.38 -6.04 -0.54
N VAL A 119 -7.18 -4.99 -0.32
CA VAL A 119 -7.97 -4.33 -1.35
C VAL A 119 -7.41 -2.94 -1.58
N ILE A 120 -7.14 -2.59 -2.83
CA ILE A 120 -6.80 -1.24 -3.27
C ILE A 120 -7.91 -0.76 -4.19
N SER A 121 -8.53 0.35 -3.85
CA SER A 121 -9.64 0.91 -4.60
C SER A 121 -9.42 2.39 -4.93
N ARG A 122 -9.82 2.76 -6.14
CA ARG A 122 -10.07 4.12 -6.61
C ARG A 122 -11.48 4.14 -7.22
N GLU A 123 -12.01 5.29 -7.60
CA GLU A 123 -13.34 5.39 -8.23
C GLU A 123 -13.51 4.48 -9.47
N ASP A 124 -12.45 4.31 -10.25
CA ASP A 124 -12.43 3.63 -11.55
C ASP A 124 -11.73 2.26 -11.53
N PHE A 125 -11.16 1.83 -10.40
CA PHE A 125 -10.56 0.49 -10.31
C PHE A 125 -10.62 -0.10 -8.90
N GLU A 126 -10.54 -1.43 -8.85
CA GLU A 126 -10.34 -2.19 -7.62
C GLU A 126 -9.36 -3.34 -7.89
N ILE A 127 -8.37 -3.50 -7.02
CA ILE A 127 -7.39 -4.58 -7.04
C ILE A 127 -7.48 -5.31 -5.70
N THR A 128 -7.64 -6.62 -5.77
CA THR A 128 -7.63 -7.53 -4.62
C THR A 128 -6.43 -8.46 -4.75
N GLY A 129 -5.65 -8.62 -3.69
CA GLY A 129 -4.56 -9.59 -3.65
C GLY A 129 -4.49 -10.32 -2.32
N GLN A 130 -4.16 -11.61 -2.38
CA GLN A 130 -4.16 -12.50 -1.21
C GLN A 130 -3.18 -12.08 -0.11
N THR A 131 -1.97 -11.68 -0.49
CA THR A 131 -0.96 -11.10 0.41
C THR A 131 -0.25 -9.97 -0.31
N ALA A 132 0.40 -9.07 0.44
CA ALA A 132 1.14 -7.95 -0.14
C ALA A 132 2.35 -7.58 0.70
N GLU A 133 3.34 -6.98 0.06
CA GLU A 133 4.48 -6.34 0.70
C GLU A 133 4.56 -4.90 0.21
N PHE A 134 4.59 -3.95 1.13
CA PHE A 134 4.70 -2.53 0.83
C PHE A 134 5.98 -1.96 1.41
N ASP A 135 6.80 -1.36 0.56
CA ASP A 135 7.86 -0.44 0.97
C ASP A 135 7.22 0.93 1.20
N THR A 136 7.14 1.35 2.46
CA THR A 136 6.49 2.61 2.83
C THR A 136 7.35 3.85 2.52
N VAL A 137 8.66 3.67 2.30
CA VAL A 137 9.61 4.73 1.94
C VAL A 137 9.59 4.97 0.43
N ALA A 138 9.82 3.91 -0.35
CA ALA A 138 9.77 3.95 -1.81
C ALA A 138 8.33 4.13 -2.32
N ARG A 139 7.36 3.92 -1.42
CA ARG A 139 5.93 3.95 -1.70
C ARG A 139 5.56 2.97 -2.83
N GLN A 140 6.02 1.74 -2.72
CA GLN A 140 5.80 0.66 -3.70
C GLN A 140 5.18 -0.55 -3.02
N GLY A 141 4.24 -1.20 -3.69
CA GLY A 141 3.58 -2.41 -3.22
C GLY A 141 3.70 -3.55 -4.23
N ILE A 142 3.89 -4.77 -3.73
CA ILE A 142 3.88 -5.99 -4.53
C ILE A 142 2.81 -6.91 -3.96
N PHE A 143 1.83 -7.27 -4.78
CA PHE A 143 0.90 -8.34 -4.44
C PHE A 143 1.50 -9.71 -4.73
N LYS A 144 1.18 -10.69 -3.89
CA LYS A 144 1.59 -12.08 -4.02
C LYS A 144 0.37 -13.01 -3.91
N GLY A 145 0.44 -14.18 -4.52
CA GLY A 145 -0.65 -15.16 -4.54
C GLY A 145 -1.71 -14.85 -5.60
N HIS A 146 -2.98 -15.10 -5.27
CA HIS A 146 -4.09 -14.78 -6.17
C HIS A 146 -4.30 -13.26 -6.22
N VAL A 147 -4.31 -12.70 -7.43
CA VAL A 147 -4.51 -11.27 -7.66
C VAL A 147 -5.62 -11.09 -8.70
N ARG A 148 -6.59 -10.22 -8.38
CA ARG A 148 -7.66 -9.80 -9.28
C ARG A 148 -7.62 -8.29 -9.42
N ALA A 149 -7.69 -7.81 -10.64
CA ALA A 149 -7.86 -6.39 -10.94
C ALA A 149 -9.14 -6.20 -11.75
N SER A 150 -9.89 -5.15 -11.44
CA SER A 150 -11.10 -4.76 -12.14
C SER A 150 -11.08 -3.26 -12.41
N PHE A 151 -11.48 -2.87 -13.60
CA PHE A 151 -11.48 -1.49 -14.07
C PHE A 151 -12.88 -1.14 -14.54
N ARG A 152 -13.41 -0.01 -14.07
CA ARG A 152 -14.67 0.56 -14.51
C ARG A 152 -14.37 1.53 -15.64
N ASN A 153 -15.09 1.41 -16.74
CA ASN A 153 -15.02 2.36 -17.83
C ASN A 153 -16.34 3.13 -17.85
N ASP A 154 -16.30 4.44 -17.60
CA ASP A 154 -17.49 5.29 -17.61
C ASP A 154 -18.02 5.56 -19.03
N ASN A 155 -17.40 4.98 -20.06
CA ASN A 155 -17.85 5.09 -21.44
C ASN A 155 -19.00 4.10 -21.73
N SER A 156 -20.15 4.30 -21.07
CA SER A 156 -21.41 3.69 -21.52
C SER A 156 -21.90 4.47 -22.74
N PRO A 157 -21.97 3.88 -23.95
CA PRO A 157 -22.62 4.55 -25.06
C PRO A 157 -24.08 4.79 -24.66
N ILE A 158 -24.48 6.06 -24.65
CA ILE A 158 -25.87 6.48 -24.50
C ILE A 158 -26.60 5.89 -25.71
N LEU A 159 -27.25 4.73 -25.56
CA LEU A 159 -28.07 4.19 -26.63
C LEU A 159 -29.26 5.15 -26.80
N PRO A 160 -29.46 5.76 -27.98
CA PRO A 160 -30.65 6.55 -28.21
C PRO A 160 -31.86 5.64 -28.06
N SER A 161 -32.79 6.02 -27.18
CA SER A 161 -34.07 5.32 -27.04
C SER A 161 -34.78 5.34 -28.39
N SER A 162 -34.96 4.17 -29.00
CA SER A 162 -35.77 3.99 -30.20
C SER A 162 -37.19 4.48 -29.87
N ARG A 163 -37.61 5.55 -30.54
CA ARG A 163 -39.02 5.97 -30.61
C ARG A 163 -39.80 5.05 -31.54
#